data_AF-A0A317ITE7-F1
#
_entry.id   AF-A0A317ITE7-F1
#
_cell.length_a   1.000
_cell.length_b   1.000
_cell.length_c   1.000
_cell.angle_alpha   90.00
_cell.angle_beta   90.00
_cell.angle_gamma   90.00
#
_symmetry.space_group_name_H-M   'P 1'
#
loop_
_entity.id
_entity.type
_entity.pdbx_description
1 polymer ?
#
loop_
_entity_poly.entity_id
_entity_poly.type
_entity_poly.pdbx_seq_one_letter_code
_entity_poly.pdbx_strand_id
1 'polypeptide(L)'
;MFSYTLRRMFSLIPVLIGMTLIVFAIIHAIPGNPAQVILGQRATREAVAALTQQLGLDRPWYIQYFDYLKALFHGDLGISLRTRGQINQEIWPYLAATIELTAVAMIIAVIVGVNAGIIS
;
A
#
# COMPACT_ATOMS: atom_id res chain seq x y z
N MET A 1 9.52 15.73 -25.29
CA MET A 1 8.89 15.73 -23.95
C MET A 1 7.79 14.67 -23.80
N PHE A 2 6.74 14.65 -24.62
CA PHE A 2 5.63 13.68 -24.49
C PHE A 2 6.06 12.20 -24.53
N SER A 3 6.87 11.81 -25.52
CA SER A 3 7.43 10.45 -25.61
C SER A 3 8.29 10.06 -24.39
N TYR A 4 9.04 11.02 -23.83
CA TYR A 4 9.81 10.80 -22.60
C TYR A 4 8.92 10.59 -21.38
N THR A 5 7.88 11.42 -21.21
CA THR A 5 6.90 11.26 -20.12
C THR A 5 6.20 9.90 -20.19
N LEU A 6 5.74 9.49 -21.38
CA LEU A 6 5.13 8.17 -21.59
C LEU A 6 6.08 7.03 -21.22
N ARG A 7 7.32 7.07 -21.72
CA ARG A 7 8.33 6.05 -21.39
C ARG A 7 8.58 5.97 -19.88
N ARG A 8 8.60 7.11 -19.19
CA ARG A 8 8.74 7.16 -17.74
C ARG A 8 7.52 6.59 -17.02
N MET A 9 6.30 6.88 -17.48
CA MET A 9 5.08 6.28 -16.91
C MET A 9 5.09 4.76 -17.06
N PHE A 10 5.47 4.23 -18.22
CA PHE A 10 5.60 2.77 -18.39
C PHE A 10 6.70 2.17 -17.51
N SER A 11 7.79 2.90 -17.26
CA SER A 11 8.84 2.44 -16.34
C SER A 11 8.39 2.36 -14.88
N LEU A 12 7.33 3.05 -14.48
CA LEU A 12 6.76 2.96 -13.13
C LEU A 12 6.00 1.66 -12.91
N ILE A 13 5.39 1.08 -13.95
CA ILE A 13 4.59 -0.14 -13.85
C ILE A 13 5.39 -1.30 -13.22
N PRO A 14 6.58 -1.69 -13.73
CA PRO A 14 7.35 -2.78 -13.12
C PRO A 14 7.82 -2.44 -11.70
N VAL A 15 8.07 -1.17 -11.40
CA VAL A 15 8.45 -0.73 -10.04
C VAL A 15 7.29 -0.92 -9.06
N LEU A 16 6.07 -0.50 -9.44
CA LEU A 16 4.88 -0.66 -8.62
C LEU A 16 4.51 -2.13 -8.43
N ILE A 17 4.60 -2.94 -9.49
CA ILE A 17 4.39 -4.39 -9.40
C ILE A 17 5.42 -5.01 -8.47
N GLY A 18 6.70 -4.66 -8.61
CA GLY A 18 7.77 -5.14 -7.72
C GLY A 18 7.51 -4.76 -6.26
N MET A 19 7.14 -3.50 -5.99
CA MET A 19 6.82 -3.02 -4.65
C MET A 19 5.63 -3.78 -4.05
N THR A 20 4.52 -3.91 -4.78
CA THR A 20 3.34 -4.63 -4.30
C THR A 20 3.62 -6.11 -4.04
N LEU A 21 4.41 -6.74 -4.90
CA LEU A 21 4.82 -8.14 -4.74
C LEU A 21 5.69 -8.31 -3.49
N ILE A 22 6.64 -7.40 -3.25
CA ILE A 22 7.48 -7.43 -2.04
C ILE A 22 6.63 -7.28 -0.78
N VAL A 23 5.72 -6.29 -0.76
CA VAL A 23 4.84 -6.06 0.39
C VAL A 23 3.92 -7.26 0.62
N PHE A 24 3.33 -7.81 -0.44
CA PHE A 24 2.51 -9.01 -0.37
C PHE A 24 3.31 -10.20 0.18
N ALA A 25 4.53 -10.42 -0.32
CA ALA A 25 5.39 -11.50 0.14
C ALA A 25 5.77 -11.35 1.62
N ILE A 26 6.07 -10.13 2.07
CA ILE A 26 6.37 -9.86 3.48
C ILE A 26 5.17 -10.23 4.35
N ILE A 27 3.96 -9.78 3.98
CA ILE A 27 2.74 -10.08 4.74
C ILE A 27 2.43 -11.58 4.72
N HIS A 28 2.57 -12.24 3.57
CA HIS A 28 2.29 -13.66 3.41
C HIS A 28 3.32 -14.55 4.11
N ALA A 29 4.54 -14.04 4.34
CA ALA A 29 5.59 -14.71 5.10
C ALA A 29 5.39 -14.60 6.62
N ILE A 30 4.49 -13.72 7.11
CA ILE A 30 4.18 -13.63 8.53
C ILE A 30 3.49 -14.93 8.95
N PRO A 31 4.05 -15.67 9.91
CA PRO A 31 3.44 -16.92 10.37
C PRO A 31 2.15 -16.65 11.14
N GLY A 32 1.09 -17.38 10.79
CA GLY A 32 -0.22 -17.28 11.42
C GLY A 32 -1.33 -17.13 10.38
N ASN A 33 -2.58 -17.46 10.77
CA ASN A 33 -3.73 -17.27 9.89
C ASN A 33 -4.29 -15.84 10.07
N PRO A 34 -4.31 -14.99 9.01
CA PRO A 34 -4.90 -13.66 9.09
C PRO A 34 -6.35 -13.65 9.59
N ALA A 35 -7.17 -14.65 9.24
CA ALA A 35 -8.52 -14.78 9.76
C ALA A 35 -8.56 -14.95 11.28
N GLN A 36 -7.57 -15.67 11.84
CA GLN A 36 -7.44 -15.82 13.30
C GLN A 36 -6.98 -14.52 13.97
N VAL A 37 -6.12 -13.74 13.32
CA VAL A 37 -5.71 -12.41 13.80
C VAL A 37 -6.90 -11.46 13.83
N ILE A 38 -7.73 -11.47 12.77
CA ILE A 38 -8.93 -10.63 12.66
C ILE A 38 -9.95 -10.99 13.76
N LEU A 39 -10.27 -12.28 13.93
CA LEU A 39 -11.27 -12.73 14.90
C LEU A 39 -10.75 -12.74 16.35
N GLY A 40 -9.44 -12.77 16.53
CA GLY A 40 -8.77 -12.82 17.83
C GLY A 40 -8.63 -14.23 18.40
N GLN A 41 -7.94 -14.33 19.54
CA GLN A 41 -7.54 -15.62 20.13
C GLN A 41 -8.71 -16.48 20.64
N ARG A 42 -9.90 -15.89 20.85
CA ARG A 42 -11.10 -16.60 21.33
C ARG A 42 -12.01 -17.10 20.20
N ALA A 43 -11.60 -16.95 18.95
CA ALA A 43 -12.39 -17.39 17.80
C ALA A 43 -12.55 -18.91 17.78
N THR A 44 -13.77 -19.39 17.47
CA THR A 44 -13.98 -20.82 17.26
C THR A 44 -13.33 -21.28 15.96
N ARG A 45 -12.99 -22.57 15.87
CA ARG A 45 -12.38 -23.12 14.66
C ARG A 45 -13.30 -22.98 13.45
N GLU A 46 -14.62 -23.11 13.62
CA GLU A 46 -15.57 -22.92 12.52
C GLU A 46 -15.56 -21.47 12.01
N ALA A 47 -15.52 -20.49 12.92
CA ALA A 47 -15.49 -19.07 12.54
C ALA A 47 -14.22 -18.71 11.77
N VAL A 48 -13.06 -19.24 12.21
CA VAL A 48 -11.79 -19.03 11.50
C VAL A 48 -11.82 -19.67 10.11
N ALA A 49 -12.32 -20.91 9.98
CA ALA A 49 -12.43 -21.57 8.68
C ALA A 49 -13.36 -20.82 7.72
N ALA A 50 -14.54 -20.39 8.21
CA ALA A 50 -15.48 -19.62 7.42
C ALA A 50 -14.89 -18.29 6.93
N LEU A 51 -14.21 -17.55 7.81
CA LEU A 51 -13.57 -16.29 7.43
C LEU A 51 -12.37 -16.49 6.50
N THR A 52 -11.59 -17.57 6.69
CA THR A 52 -10.48 -17.93 5.80
C THR A 52 -10.97 -18.11 4.37
N GLN A 53 -12.09 -18.82 4.20
CA GLN A 53 -12.70 -19.06 2.90
C GLN A 53 -13.34 -17.79 2.31
N GLN A 54 -13.99 -16.95 3.13
CA GLN A 54 -14.55 -15.67 2.69
C GLN A 54 -13.48 -14.70 2.19
N LEU A 55 -12.33 -14.66 2.85
CA LEU A 55 -11.19 -13.83 2.46
C LEU A 55 -10.33 -14.45 1.35
N GLY A 56 -10.63 -15.69 0.91
CA GLY A 56 -9.87 -16.40 -0.11
C GLY A 56 -8.46 -16.78 0.32
N LEU A 57 -8.18 -16.84 1.62
CA LEU A 57 -6.87 -17.15 2.19
C LEU A 57 -6.48 -18.62 2.00
N ASP A 58 -7.44 -19.46 1.63
CA ASP A 58 -7.29 -20.87 1.26
C ASP A 58 -6.83 -21.08 -0.20
N ARG A 59 -6.87 -20.02 -1.02
CA ARG A 59 -6.48 -20.08 -2.43
C ARG A 59 -4.95 -20.04 -2.59
N PRO A 60 -4.41 -20.53 -3.72
CA PRO A 60 -2.99 -20.36 -4.03
C PRO A 60 -2.57 -18.88 -4.03
N TRP A 61 -1.33 -18.62 -3.57
CA TRP A 61 -0.80 -17.26 -3.36
C TRP A 61 -0.91 -16.34 -4.59
N TYR A 62 -0.77 -16.90 -5.80
CA TYR A 62 -0.87 -16.12 -7.03
C TYR A 62 -2.29 -15.62 -7.28
N ILE A 63 -3.33 -16.39 -6.92
CA ILE A 63 -4.72 -15.96 -7.03
C ILE A 63 -4.99 -14.83 -6.02
N GLN A 64 -4.53 -15.01 -4.78
CA GLN A 64 -4.64 -13.97 -3.74
C GLN A 64 -3.96 -12.66 -4.17
N TYR A 65 -2.79 -12.75 -4.80
CA TYR A 65 -2.08 -11.57 -5.31
C TYR A 65 -2.83 -10.88 -6.46
N PHE A 66 -3.40 -11.64 -7.40
CA PHE A 66 -4.24 -11.08 -8.47
C PHE A 66 -5.52 -10.42 -7.94
N ASP A 67 -6.20 -11.05 -6.99
CA ASP A 67 -7.38 -10.49 -6.33
C ASP A 67 -7.02 -9.18 -5.59
N TYR A 68 -5.89 -9.16 -4.88
CA TYR A 68 -5.34 -7.96 -4.24
C TYR A 68 -5.04 -6.84 -5.24
N LEU A 69 -4.32 -7.14 -6.33
CA LEU A 69 -4.05 -6.14 -7.37
C LEU A 69 -5.34 -5.60 -7.99
N LYS A 70 -6.32 -6.47 -8.26
CA LYS A 70 -7.60 -6.07 -8.83
C LYS A 70 -8.34 -5.10 -7.91
N ALA A 71 -8.40 -5.38 -6.61
CA ALA A 71 -9.00 -4.47 -5.62
C ALA A 71 -8.26 -3.13 -5.58
N LEU A 72 -6.92 -3.16 -5.56
CA LEU A 72 -6.07 -1.96 -5.56
C LEU A 72 -6.32 -1.07 -6.79
N PHE A 73 -6.46 -1.66 -7.98
CA PHE A 73 -6.79 -0.92 -9.20
C PHE A 73 -8.20 -0.30 -9.20
N HIS A 74 -9.14 -0.85 -8.42
CA HIS A 74 -10.47 -0.26 -8.22
C HIS A 74 -10.50 0.78 -7.08
N GLY A 75 -9.35 1.05 -6.44
CA GLY A 75 -9.25 1.99 -5.32
C GLY A 75 -9.68 1.40 -3.97
N ASP A 76 -9.87 0.08 -3.91
CA ASP A 76 -10.16 -0.64 -2.67
C ASP A 76 -8.83 -1.11 -2.03
N LEU A 77 -8.42 -0.41 -0.97
CA LEU A 77 -7.25 -0.81 -0.17
C LEU A 77 -7.61 -1.83 0.91
N GLY A 78 -8.90 -2.10 1.14
CA GLY A 78 -9.38 -3.02 2.15
C GLY A 78 -9.44 -2.45 3.57
N ILE A 79 -9.45 -3.36 4.53
CA ILE A 79 -9.61 -3.08 5.97
C ILE A 79 -8.30 -3.37 6.69
N SER A 80 -7.90 -2.47 7.59
CA SER A 80 -6.71 -2.62 8.41
C SER A 80 -6.88 -3.79 9.40
N LEU A 81 -5.92 -4.71 9.39
CA LEU A 81 -5.89 -5.84 10.33
C LEU A 81 -5.68 -5.39 11.78
N ARG A 82 -5.14 -4.18 12.00
CA ARG A 82 -4.78 -3.66 13.32
C ARG A 82 -5.91 -2.86 13.97
N THR A 83 -6.45 -1.90 13.23
CA THR A 83 -7.46 -0.93 13.69
C THR A 83 -8.87 -1.34 13.30
N ARG A 84 -9.03 -2.29 12.36
CA ARG A 84 -10.31 -2.71 11.76
C ARG A 84 -11.05 -1.59 11.00
N GLY A 85 -10.36 -0.50 10.68
CA GLY A 85 -10.88 0.61 9.89
C GLY A 85 -10.59 0.47 8.39
N GLN A 86 -11.23 1.30 7.56
CA GLN A 86 -10.91 1.40 6.14
C GLN A 86 -9.53 2.02 5.95
N ILE A 87 -8.65 1.34 5.22
CA ILE A 87 -7.25 1.78 5.04
C ILE A 87 -7.19 3.16 4.34
N ASN A 88 -8.12 3.46 3.43
CA ASN A 88 -8.18 4.76 2.74
C ASN A 88 -8.29 5.93 3.73
N GLN A 89 -9.11 5.77 4.78
CA GLN A 89 -9.34 6.81 5.78
C GLN A 89 -8.12 6.99 6.69
N GLU A 90 -7.36 5.92 6.91
CA GLU A 90 -6.14 5.95 7.71
C GLU A 90 -4.97 6.57 6.94
N ILE A 91 -4.83 6.30 5.64
CA ILE A 91 -3.72 6.81 4.83
C ILE A 91 -3.88 8.30 4.50
N TRP A 92 -5.10 8.77 4.28
CA TRP A 92 -5.34 10.14 3.79
C TRP A 92 -4.69 11.24 4.64
N PRO A 93 -4.79 11.24 5.99
CA PRO A 93 -4.12 12.22 6.83
C PRO A 93 -2.59 12.21 6.68
N TYR A 94 -1.96 11.04 6.56
CA TYR A 94 -0.51 10.94 6.37
C TYR A 94 -0.07 11.46 5.01
N LEU A 95 -0.88 11.20 3.97
CA LEU A 95 -0.62 11.72 2.63
C LEU A 95 -0.72 13.24 2.63
N ALA A 96 -1.76 13.81 3.26
CA ALA A 96 -1.94 15.26 3.38
C ALA A 96 -0.75 15.91 4.12
N ALA A 97 -0.33 15.34 5.25
CA ALA A 97 0.83 15.81 6.00
C ALA A 97 2.14 15.73 5.19
N THR A 98 2.33 14.67 4.41
CA THR A 98 3.52 14.52 3.54
C THR A 98 3.53 15.57 2.44
N ILE A 99 2.38 15.84 1.83
CA ILE A 99 2.22 16.87 0.80
C ILE A 99 2.53 18.25 1.40
N GLU A 100 1.97 18.56 2.57
CA GLU A 100 2.22 19.81 3.28
C GLU A 100 3.70 19.99 3.59
N LEU A 101 4.33 18.99 4.21
CA LEU A 101 5.74 19.02 4.55
C LEU A 101 6.63 19.18 3.31
N THR A 102 6.33 18.42 2.25
CA THR A 102 7.10 18.46 1.00
C THR A 102 6.96 19.82 0.31
N ALA A 103 5.76 20.42 0.32
CA ALA A 103 5.54 21.74 -0.25
C ALA A 103 6.36 22.82 0.49
N VAL A 104 6.31 22.83 1.83
CA VAL A 104 7.09 23.79 2.64
C VAL A 104 8.59 23.58 2.45
N ALA A 105 9.06 22.33 2.49
CA ALA A 105 10.46 22.00 2.27
C ALA A 105 10.95 22.43 0.89
N MET A 106 10.15 22.22 -0.16
CA MET A 106 10.47 22.67 -1.51
C MET A 106 10.56 24.20 -1.61
N ILE A 107 9.64 24.94 -0.98
CA ILE A 107 9.69 26.41 -0.95
C ILE A 107 11.00 26.88 -0.32
N ILE A 108 11.36 26.35 0.84
CA ILE A 108 12.60 26.70 1.53
C ILE A 108 13.81 26.32 0.67
N ALA A 109 13.83 25.11 0.10
CA ALA A 109 14.93 24.63 -0.73
C ALA A 109 15.12 25.47 -1.99
N VAL A 110 14.04 25.93 -2.63
CA VAL A 110 14.12 26.83 -3.80
C VAL A 110 14.66 28.19 -3.37
N ILE A 111 14.12 28.79 -2.30
CA ILE A 111 14.58 30.11 -1.84
C ILE A 111 16.06 30.05 -1.45
N VAL A 112 16.44 29.14 -0.57
CA VAL A 112 17.83 29.06 -0.08
C VAL A 112 18.77 28.54 -1.16
N GLY A 113 18.40 27.46 -1.85
CA GLY A 113 19.26 26.80 -2.82
C GLY A 113 19.54 27.65 -4.07
N VAL A 114 18.53 28.36 -4.58
CA VAL A 114 18.73 29.26 -5.73
C VAL A 114 19.59 30.45 -5.33
N ASN A 115 19.32 31.10 -4.19
CA ASN A 115 20.12 32.24 -3.74
C ASN A 115 21.58 31.83 -3.44
N ALA A 116 21.79 30.69 -2.78
CA ALA A 116 23.14 30.17 -2.53
C ALA A 116 23.89 29.84 -3.83
N GLY A 117 23.21 29.25 -4.82
CA GLY A 117 23.78 28.94 -6.13
C GLY A 117 24.10 30.18 -6.98
N ILE A 118 23.45 31.32 -6.73
CA ILE A 118 23.79 32.59 -7.39
C ILE A 118 25.05 33.21 -6.78
N ILE A 119 25.29 33.00 -5.49
CA ILE A 119 26.42 33.60 -4.75
C ILE A 119 27.73 32.82 -4.92
N SER A 120 27.68 31.50 -5.18
CA SER A 120 28.89 30.66 -5.37
C SER A 120 29.44 30.73 -6.79
#